data_AF-A0A7W8YRW3-F1
#
_entry.id   AF-A0A7W8YRW3-F1
#
_cell.length_a   1.000
_cell.length_b   1.000
_cell.length_c   1.000
_cell.angle_alpha   90.00
_cell.angle_beta   90.00
_cell.angle_gamma   90.00
#
_symmetry.space_group_name_H-M   'P 1'
#
loop_
_entity.id
_entity.type
_entity.pdbx_description
1 polymer ?
#
loop_
_entity_poly.entity_id
_entity_poly.type
_entity_poly.pdbx_seq_one_letter_code
_entity_poly.pdbx_strand_id
1 'polypeptide(L)'
;MARAWYAYNGVGDPLVLGSYILTTVKPGCINGGRICAIYELNGGTTPQLLSQNIRSYIANTQVLLVAQPDSNPGIKKYVYGKA
;
A
#
# COMPACT_ATOMS: atom_id res chain seq x y z
N MET A 1 -13.81 -2.14 -12.27
CA MET A 1 -13.83 -2.02 -10.79
C MET A 1 -12.90 -0.89 -10.38
N ALA A 2 -13.35 0.03 -9.53
CA ALA A 2 -12.56 1.18 -9.11
C ALA A 2 -11.49 0.79 -8.08
N ARG A 3 -10.31 1.41 -8.14
CA ARG A 3 -9.25 1.26 -7.12
C ARG A 3 -9.24 2.48 -6.21
N ALA A 4 -8.98 2.28 -4.93
CA ALA A 4 -8.96 3.32 -3.92
C ALA A 4 -7.65 3.29 -3.12
N TRP A 5 -7.38 4.39 -2.43
CA TRP A 5 -6.27 4.48 -1.49
C TRP A 5 -6.71 3.97 -0.14
N TYR A 6 -5.85 3.19 0.49
CA TYR A 6 -6.04 2.73 1.85
C TYR A 6 -4.81 3.05 2.68
N ALA A 7 -5.00 3.75 3.80
CA ALA A 7 -3.95 4.04 4.75
C ALA A 7 -3.76 2.85 5.69
N TYR A 8 -2.50 2.50 5.95
CA TYR A 8 -2.17 1.50 6.96
C TYR A 8 -2.24 2.13 8.35
N ASN A 9 -2.98 1.49 9.25
CA ASN A 9 -3.21 1.98 10.62
C ASN A 9 -1.97 1.89 11.53
N GLY A 10 -0.89 1.25 11.08
CA GLY A 10 0.34 1.11 11.84
C GLY A 10 0.34 -0.04 12.85
N VAL A 11 -0.71 -0.88 12.88
CA VAL A 11 -0.91 -1.92 13.89
C VAL A 11 -1.13 -3.28 13.23
N GLY A 12 -0.43 -4.29 13.76
CA GLY A 12 -0.58 -5.69 13.34
C GLY A 12 0.16 -6.03 12.05
N ASP A 13 -0.34 -7.03 11.34
CA ASP A 13 0.27 -7.53 10.11
C ASP A 13 -0.17 -6.69 8.89
N PRO A 14 0.74 -6.08 8.11
CA PRO A 14 0.41 -5.35 6.89
C PRO A 14 -0.15 -6.24 5.77
N LEU A 15 -0.26 -7.55 5.93
CA LEU A 15 -0.90 -8.45 4.99
C LEU A 15 -2.37 -8.75 5.37
N VAL A 16 -2.88 -8.13 6.43
CA VAL A 16 -4.27 -8.26 6.88
C VAL A 16 -5.10 -7.07 6.40
N LEU A 17 -6.24 -7.37 5.77
CA LEU A 17 -7.16 -6.36 5.22
C LEU A 17 -7.65 -5.35 6.27
N GLY A 18 -7.91 -5.82 7.49
CA GLY A 18 -8.40 -5.00 8.60
C GLY A 18 -7.40 -3.94 9.09
N SER A 19 -6.13 -4.01 8.69
CA SER A 19 -5.14 -2.99 9.02
C SER A 19 -5.15 -1.80 8.06
N TYR A 20 -6.02 -1.83 7.05
CA TYR A 20 -6.11 -0.82 5.99
C TYR A 20 -7.46 -0.10 6.01
N ILE A 21 -7.41 1.22 6.11
CA ILE A 21 -8.60 2.07 6.20
C ILE A 21 -8.68 2.94 4.96
N LEU A 22 -9.85 2.99 4.33
CA LEU A 22 -10.12 3.80 3.15
C LEU A 22 -9.74 5.27 3.40
N THR A 23 -9.02 5.86 2.45
CA THR A 23 -8.71 7.29 2.43
C THR A 23 -9.08 7.91 1.09
N THR A 24 -9.55 9.15 1.14
CA THR A 24 -9.85 9.97 -0.05
C THR A 24 -8.65 10.80 -0.49
N VAL A 25 -7.58 10.83 0.31
CA VAL A 25 -6.40 11.66 0.10
C VAL A 25 -5.27 10.82 -0.47
N LYS A 26 -4.59 11.35 -1.50
CA LYS A 26 -3.38 10.72 -2.04
C LYS A 26 -2.27 10.76 -0.98
N PRO A 27 -1.61 9.64 -0.68
CA PRO A 27 -0.53 9.61 0.30
C PRO A 27 0.64 10.51 -0.10
N GLY A 28 1.12 11.31 0.86
CA GLY A 28 2.33 12.14 0.70
C GLY A 28 3.63 11.41 1.05
N CYS A 29 3.53 10.33 1.81
CA CYS A 29 4.60 9.38 2.06
C CYS A 29 4.92 8.59 0.79
N ILE A 30 6.20 8.42 0.47
CA ILE A 30 6.66 7.70 -0.74
C ILE A 30 7.57 6.54 -0.34
N ASN A 31 8.70 6.83 0.28
CA ASN A 31 9.71 5.85 0.66
C ASN A 31 9.79 5.72 2.19
N GLY A 32 10.13 4.52 2.67
CA GLY A 32 10.32 4.24 4.08
C GLY A 32 10.07 2.79 4.46
N GLY A 33 10.51 2.39 5.65
CA GLY A 33 10.47 0.99 6.11
C GLY A 33 9.14 0.55 6.72
N ARG A 34 8.21 1.46 6.94
CA ARG A 34 6.87 1.15 7.43
C ARG A 34 5.86 1.41 6.33
N ILE A 35 4.88 0.54 6.19
CA ILE A 35 3.79 0.76 5.23
C ILE A 35 3.04 2.02 5.63
N CYS A 36 2.78 2.86 4.65
CA CYS A 36 2.00 4.07 4.81
C CYS A 36 0.62 3.92 4.17
N ALA A 37 0.59 3.54 2.91
CA ALA A 37 -0.65 3.38 2.16
C ALA A 37 -0.49 2.38 1.01
N ILE A 38 -1.60 1.79 0.60
CA ILE A 38 -1.70 0.91 -0.56
C ILE A 38 -2.78 1.40 -1.52
N TYR A 39 -2.63 1.04 -2.79
CA TYR A 39 -3.59 1.31 -3.85
C TYR A 39 -4.14 0.00 -4.39
N GLU A 40 -5.36 -0.35 -3.97
CA GLU A 40 -5.95 -1.66 -4.23
C GLU A 40 -7.42 -1.54 -4.63
N LEU A 41 -8.02 -2.64 -5.08
CA LEU A 41 -9.44 -2.73 -5.42
C LEU A 41 -10.33 -2.25 -4.28
N ASN A 42 -11.27 -1.37 -4.61
CA ASN A 42 -12.16 -0.76 -3.64
C ASN A 42 -13.13 -1.82 -3.07
N GLY A 43 -13.03 -2.09 -1.77
CA GLY A 43 -13.95 -2.93 -1.00
C GLY A 43 -14.83 -2.17 -0.02
N GLY A 44 -14.87 -0.83 -0.10
CA GLY A 44 -15.49 0.03 0.91
C GLY A 44 -14.47 0.46 1.96
N THR A 45 -14.79 0.28 3.25
CA THR A 45 -13.96 0.71 4.38
C THR A 45 -12.58 0.06 4.40
N THR A 46 -12.50 -1.21 4.00
CA THR A 46 -11.26 -1.97 3.84
C THR A 46 -11.11 -2.40 2.37
N PRO A 47 -9.90 -2.75 1.92
CA PRO A 47 -9.72 -3.34 0.59
C PRO A 47 -10.56 -4.63 0.48
N GLN A 48 -11.02 -4.95 -0.73
CA GLN A 48 -11.77 -6.20 -0.95
C GLN A 48 -10.85 -7.42 -0.82
N LEU A 49 -9.63 -7.31 -1.34
CA LEU A 49 -8.61 -8.35 -1.31
C LEU A 49 -7.23 -7.69 -1.44
N LEU A 50 -6.19 -8.33 -0.88
CA LEU A 50 -4.81 -8.01 -1.20
C LEU A 50 -4.32 -8.99 -2.24
N SER A 51 -4.14 -8.50 -3.47
CA SER A 51 -3.64 -9.29 -4.57
C SER A 51 -2.24 -9.82 -4.26
N GLN A 52 -1.86 -10.96 -4.83
CA GLN A 52 -0.55 -11.56 -4.56
C GLN A 52 0.60 -10.60 -4.90
N ASN A 53 0.43 -9.78 -5.95
CA ASN A 53 1.37 -8.73 -6.31
C ASN A 53 1.50 -7.66 -5.21
N ILE A 54 0.39 -7.19 -4.64
CA ILE A 54 0.43 -6.21 -3.53
C ILE A 54 1.11 -6.79 -2.30
N ARG A 55 0.87 -8.07 -1.98
CA ARG A 55 1.57 -8.74 -0.87
C ARG A 55 3.08 -8.77 -1.09
N SER A 56 3.53 -9.12 -2.29
CA SER A 56 4.95 -9.07 -2.65
C SER A 56 5.50 -7.64 -2.62
N TYR A 57 4.74 -6.65 -3.07
CA TYR A 57 5.14 -5.25 -3.02
C TYR A 57 5.24 -4.71 -1.60
N ILE A 58 4.35 -5.13 -0.69
CA ILE A 58 4.43 -4.81 0.75
C ILE A 58 5.74 -5.33 1.34
N ALA A 59 6.02 -6.63 1.12
CA ALA A 59 7.26 -7.23 1.60
C ALA A 59 8.49 -6.51 1.02
N ASN A 60 8.49 -6.24 -0.29
CA ASN A 60 9.59 -5.55 -0.96
C ASN A 60 9.75 -4.10 -0.47
N THR A 61 8.68 -3.37 -0.20
CA THR A 61 8.77 -2.00 0.36
C THR A 61 9.39 -2.00 1.75
N GLN A 62 9.06 -2.99 2.59
CA GLN A 62 9.65 -3.10 3.94
C GLN A 62 11.14 -3.44 3.90
N VAL A 63 11.60 -4.19 2.90
CA VAL A 63 13.01 -4.57 2.75
C VAL A 63 13.83 -3.51 2.01
N LEU A 64 13.31 -3.00 0.89
CA LEU A 64 14.01 -2.04 0.03
C LEU A 64 13.86 -0.59 0.50
N LEU A 65 12.90 -0.33 1.40
CA LEU A 65 12.55 1.01 1.88
C LEU A 65 12.05 1.96 0.77
N VAL A 66 11.65 1.41 -0.37
CA VAL A 66 11.21 2.15 -1.56
C VAL A 66 9.80 1.71 -1.95
N ALA A 67 8.96 2.67 -2.34
CA ALA A 67 7.62 2.38 -2.83
C ALA A 67 7.65 1.44 -4.04
N GLN A 68 6.74 0.48 -4.07
CA GLN A 68 6.70 -0.58 -5.09
C GLN A 68 5.47 -0.47 -5.99
N PRO A 69 5.57 -0.89 -7.27
CA PRO A 69 6.79 -1.28 -7.97
C PRO A 69 7.68 -0.08 -8.31
N ASP A 70 8.99 -0.31 -8.37
CA ASP A 70 10.00 0.72 -8.72
C ASP A 70 10.87 0.33 -9.93
N SER A 71 10.40 -0.60 -10.77
CA SER A 71 11.21 -1.15 -11.87
C SER A 71 11.58 -0.11 -12.94
N ASN A 72 10.75 0.91 -13.18
CA ASN A 72 11.05 2.00 -14.10
C ASN A 72 10.55 3.36 -13.57
N PRO A 73 11.21 4.47 -13.97
CA PRO A 73 10.70 5.82 -13.73
C PRO A 73 9.31 6.01 -14.35
N GLY A 74 8.38 6.59 -13.59
CA GLY A 74 7.03 6.91 -14.07
C GLY A 74 5.98 5.79 -13.92
N ILE A 75 6.37 4.59 -13.46
CA ILE A 75 5.38 3.55 -13.15
C ILE A 75 4.55 3.98 -11.93
N LYS A 76 3.25 3.74 -12.01
CA LYS A 76 2.34 3.95 -10.88
C LYS A 76 2.70 2.98 -9.76
N LYS A 77 3.18 3.53 -8.66
CA LYS A 77 3.40 2.81 -7.41
C LYS A 77 2.06 2.41 -6.80
N TYR A 78 2.02 1.23 -6.20
CA TYR A 78 0.85 0.70 -5.51
C TYR A 78 1.03 0.62 -4.02
N VAL A 79 2.27 0.46 -3.53
CA VAL A 79 2.58 0.38 -2.11
C VAL A 79 3.56 1.48 -1.77
N TYR A 80 3.24 2.24 -0.74
CA TYR A 80 3.97 3.43 -0.31
C TYR A 80 4.49 3.23 1.11
N GLY A 81 5.75 3.61 1.32
CA GLY A 81 6.42 3.57 2.61
C GLY A 81 6.45 4.94 3.30
N LYS A 82 6.53 4.95 4.63
CA LYS A 82 6.87 6.11 5.46
C LYS A 82 8.03 5.75 6.40
N ALA A 83 8.86 6.75 6.70
CA ALA A 83 9.89 6.66 7.72
C ALA A 83 9.26 6.50 9.12
#